data_AF-A0A4D6WYT9-F1
#
_entry.id   AF-A0A4D6WYT9-F1
#
_cell.length_a   1.000
_cell.length_b   1.000
_cell.length_c   1.000
_cell.angle_alpha   90.00
_cell.angle_beta   90.00
_cell.angle_gamma   90.00
#
_symmetry.space_group_name_H-M   'P 1'
#
loop_
_entity.id
_entity.type
_entity.pdbx_description
1 polymer ?
#
loop_
_entity_poly.entity_id
_entity_poly.type
_entity_poly.pdbx_seq_one_letter_code
_entity_poly.pdbx_strand_id
1 'polypeptide(L)' 'MNKGTNIKKIRKCGFRSKMKTPSGKRIINNRRRKKRIKITLI' A
#
# COMPACT_ATOMS: atom_id res chain seq x y z
N MET A 1 5.63 15.25 12.38
CA MET A 1 6.02 15.08 10.95
C MET A 1 4.89 15.64 10.07
N ASN A 2 4.83 16.97 9.88
CA ASN A 2 3.67 17.70 9.32
C ASN A 2 3.83 18.08 7.83
N LYS A 3 4.53 17.28 7.02
CA LYS A 3 4.89 17.66 5.62
C LYS A 3 4.28 16.76 4.55
N GLY A 4 3.11 16.15 4.78
CA GLY A 4 2.43 15.29 3.80
C GLY A 4 0.92 15.40 3.88
N THR A 5 0.27 15.56 2.72
CA THR A 5 -1.20 15.54 2.62
C THR A 5 -1.71 14.10 2.50
N ASN A 6 -2.96 13.87 2.91
CA ASN A 6 -3.62 12.56 2.76
C ASN A 6 -3.61 12.07 1.30
N ILE A 7 -3.75 12.99 0.35
CA ILE A 7 -3.66 12.70 -1.09
C ILE A 7 -2.28 12.13 -1.47
N LYS A 8 -1.19 12.72 -0.97
CA LYS A 8 0.18 12.20 -1.23
C LYS A 8 0.36 10.80 -0.63
N LYS A 9 -0.20 10.55 0.56
CA LYS A 9 -0.20 9.22 1.20
C LYS A 9 -0.92 8.20 0.33
N ILE A 10 -2.15 8.49 -0.13
CA ILE A 10 -2.97 7.60 -0.97
C ILE A 10 -2.28 7.27 -2.28
N ARG A 11 -1.71 8.25 -2.96
CA ARG A 11 -0.99 8.04 -4.22
C ARG A 11 0.22 7.12 -4.07
N LYS A 12 0.95 7.20 -2.95
CA LYS A 12 2.17 6.42 -2.73
C LYS A 12 1.92 5.04 -2.10
N CYS A 13 1.01 4.97 -1.14
CA CYS A 13 0.81 3.82 -0.26
C CYS A 13 -0.55 3.15 -0.39
N GLY A 14 -1.47 3.71 -1.17
CA GLY A 14 -2.82 3.18 -1.37
C GLY A 14 -2.85 1.87 -2.15
N PHE A 15 -3.93 1.10 -1.96
CA PHE A 15 -4.12 -0.21 -2.57
C PHE A 15 -4.00 -0.19 -4.10
N ARG A 16 -4.71 0.74 -4.75
CA ARG A 16 -4.70 0.88 -6.22
C ARG A 16 -3.29 1.14 -6.77
N SER A 17 -2.50 1.95 -6.07
CA SER A 17 -1.11 2.24 -6.43
C SER A 17 -0.24 0.98 -6.38
N LYS A 18 -0.45 0.12 -5.38
CA LYS A 18 0.26 -1.18 -5.28
C LYS A 18 -0.22 -2.18 -6.33
N MET A 19 -1.51 -2.22 -6.66
CA MET A 19 -2.03 -3.14 -7.67
C MET A 19 -1.62 -2.79 -9.10
N LYS A 20 -1.23 -1.54 -9.38
CA LYS A 20 -0.80 -1.11 -10.72
C LYS A 20 0.53 -1.75 -11.15
N THR A 21 1.47 -1.98 -10.22
CA THR A 21 2.81 -2.48 -10.57
C THR A 21 3.01 -3.95 -10.17
N PRO A 22 3.82 -4.73 -10.92
CA PRO A 22 4.13 -6.11 -10.54
C PRO A 22 4.77 -6.23 -9.15
N SER A 23 5.66 -5.29 -8.80
CA SER A 23 6.30 -5.24 -7.48
C SER A 23 5.31 -4.94 -6.36
N GLY A 24 4.36 -4.02 -6.58
CA GLY A 24 3.33 -3.71 -5.60
C GLY A 24 2.36 -4.88 -5.37
N LYS A 25 1.97 -5.61 -6.43
CA LYS A 25 1.18 -6.84 -6.31
C LYS A 25 1.89 -7.89 -5.45
N ARG A 26 3.20 -8.10 -5.64
CA ARG A 26 4.01 -9.02 -4.81
C ARG A 26 3.99 -8.62 -3.33
N ILE A 27 4.09 -7.33 -3.02
CA ILE A 27 4.02 -6.83 -1.63
C ILE A 27 2.66 -7.18 -1.02
N ILE A 28 1.56 -6.91 -1.73
CA ILE A 28 0.20 -7.20 -1.26
C ILE A 28 0.01 -8.71 -1.02
N ASN A 29 0.46 -9.54 -1.96
CA ASN A 29 0.37 -11.00 -1.84
C ASN A 29 1.18 -11.53 -0.67
N ASN A 30 2.39 -11.01 -0.44
CA ASN A 30 3.21 -11.36 0.71
C ASN A 30 2.54 -10.98 2.04
N ARG A 31 1.86 -9.82 2.09
CA ARG A 31 1.12 -9.38 3.28
C ARG A 31 -0.13 -10.23 3.53
N ARG A 32 -0.84 -10.63 2.47
CA ARG A 32 -1.98 -11.58 2.52
C ARG A 32 -1.53 -12.95 3.01
N ARG A 33 -0.42 -13.49 2.48
CA ARG A 33 0.16 -14.77 2.91
C ARG A 33 0.52 -14.76 4.41
N LYS A 34 1.03 -13.63 4.90
CA LYS A 34 1.32 -13.41 6.33
C LYS A 34 0.06 -13.09 7.18
N LYS A 35 -1.13 -13.12 6.59
CA LYS A 35 -2.42 -12.83 7.26
C LYS A 35 -2.41 -11.49 8.03
N ARG A 36 -1.78 -10.46 7.48
CA ARG A 36 -1.78 -9.12 8.11
C ARG A 36 -3.21 -8.55 8.07
N ILE A 37 -3.75 -8.20 9.23
CA ILE A 37 -5.06 -7.52 9.37
C ILE A 37 -5.12 -6.29 8.44
N LYS A 38 -4.04 -5.50 8.43
CA LYS A 38 -3.91 -4.36 7.53
C LYS A 38 -3.01 -4.68 6.35
N ILE A 39 -3.58 -4.81 5.16
CA ILE A 39 -2.83 -5.14 3.93
C ILE A 39 -2.14 -3.90 3.34
N THR A 40 -2.73 -2.71 3.48
CA THR A 40 -2.14 -1.43 3.01
C THR A 40 -1.77 -0.51 4.16
N LEU A 41 -0.91 0.47 3.90
CA LEU A 41 -0.46 1.45 4.91
C LEU A 41 -1.49 2.56 5.19
N ILE A 42 -2.62 2.53 4.48
CA ILE A 42 -3.78 3.42 4.63
C ILE A 42 -4.95 2.52 4.95
#